data_AF-A0A6J8E497-F1
#
_entry.id   AF-A0A6J8E497-F1
#
_cell.length_a   1.000
_cell.length_b   1.000
_cell.length_c   1.000
_cell.angle_alpha   90.00
_cell.angle_beta   90.00
_cell.angle_gamma   90.00
#
_symmetry.space_group_name_H-M   'P 1'
#
loop_
_entity.id
_entity.type
_entity.pdbx_description
1 polymer ?
#
loop_
_entity_poly.entity_id
_entity_poly.type
_entity_poly.pdbx_seq_one_letter_code
_entity_poly.pdbx_strand_id
1 'polypeptide(L)'
;MSSLQRELTVSSWNIRGLGDKYTDDLFIDNIKSDINVILETWKRENAETQIENFVSISKCRKKHKKSKRHSGGIIIYIKKEIFKGITNLSKASTSPNRIWLKLDKSFFGYEKDLFLCAVYIPPYNSTHLDDDFQNLENEIVKFAVKGEIALIGDFNARGDWVEPENKTHIEEIENFLSDLNNYKDNNITDKPITITDVKRVIKSLKVEMMYLKKYSKQSSYVNMVNTML
;
A
#
# COMPACT_ATOMS: atom_id res chain seq x y z
N MET A 1 2.48 -16.23 31.28
CA MET A 1 1.27 -16.36 30.45
C MET A 1 1.60 -15.79 29.08
N SER A 2 1.81 -16.63 28.06
CA SER A 2 1.95 -16.14 26.68
C SER A 2 0.57 -15.71 26.21
N SER A 3 0.33 -14.41 26.10
CA SER A 3 -0.82 -13.92 25.35
C SER A 3 -0.67 -14.44 23.93
N LEU A 4 -1.65 -15.21 23.44
CA LEU A 4 -1.74 -15.56 22.02
C LEU A 4 -1.64 -14.26 21.22
N GLN A 5 -0.54 -14.11 20.48
CA GLN A 5 -0.34 -12.97 19.59
C GLN A 5 -1.32 -13.16 18.43
N ARG A 6 -2.44 -12.43 18.48
CA ARG A 6 -3.44 -12.45 17.40
C ARG A 6 -2.81 -11.90 16.14
N GLU A 7 -2.93 -12.63 15.03
CA GLU A 7 -2.49 -12.18 13.72
C GLU A 7 -3.30 -10.95 13.28
N LEU A 8 -2.59 -9.93 12.79
CA LEU A 8 -3.19 -8.74 12.21
C LEU A 8 -3.54 -9.01 10.75
N THR A 9 -4.79 -8.77 10.36
CA THR A 9 -5.27 -8.98 9.00
C THR A 9 -5.42 -7.67 8.24
N VAL A 10 -4.91 -7.62 7.01
CA VAL A 10 -5.01 -6.47 6.11
C VAL A 10 -5.57 -6.92 4.76
N SER A 11 -6.54 -6.20 4.21
CA SER A 11 -7.11 -6.48 2.87
C SER A 11 -7.03 -5.25 1.98
N SER A 12 -7.12 -5.47 0.66
CA SER A 12 -7.35 -4.39 -0.29
C SER A 12 -8.35 -4.77 -1.36
N TRP A 13 -9.18 -3.80 -1.75
CA TRP A 13 -10.21 -3.96 -2.76
C TRP A 13 -10.39 -2.70 -3.61
N ASN A 14 -10.11 -2.80 -4.91
CA ASN A 14 -10.53 -1.80 -5.90
C ASN A 14 -12.02 -2.00 -6.24
N ILE A 15 -12.85 -1.05 -5.81
CA ILE A 15 -14.32 -1.18 -5.86
C ILE A 15 -14.99 -0.43 -7.02
N ARG A 16 -14.19 0.34 -7.79
CA ARG A 16 -14.63 1.14 -8.95
C ARG A 16 -15.86 2.00 -8.66
N GLY A 17 -15.74 2.82 -7.62
CA GLY A 17 -16.76 3.74 -7.12
C GLY A 17 -17.51 3.18 -5.92
N LEU A 18 -17.45 3.89 -4.79
CA LEU A 18 -18.17 3.52 -3.58
C LEU A 18 -19.68 3.77 -3.71
N GLY A 19 -20.08 4.98 -4.10
CA GLY A 19 -21.50 5.37 -4.05
C GLY A 19 -22.07 5.05 -2.66
N ASP A 20 -23.21 4.35 -2.64
CA ASP A 20 -23.91 3.96 -1.42
C ASP A 20 -23.57 2.54 -0.95
N LYS A 21 -22.56 1.88 -1.55
CA LYS A 21 -22.16 0.51 -1.18
C LYS A 21 -21.77 0.38 0.29
N TYR A 22 -21.36 1.45 0.96
CA TYR A 22 -20.98 1.41 2.38
C TYR A 22 -22.16 1.15 3.33
N THR A 23 -23.40 1.21 2.83
CA THR A 23 -24.62 0.82 3.58
C THR A 23 -25.19 -0.52 3.13
N ASP A 24 -24.56 -1.20 2.17
CA ASP A 24 -25.00 -2.50 1.65
C ASP A 24 -24.40 -3.63 2.50
N ASP A 25 -25.25 -4.54 2.96
CA ASP A 25 -24.84 -5.63 3.86
C ASP A 25 -23.78 -6.53 3.22
N LEU A 26 -23.89 -6.83 1.92
CA LEU A 26 -22.88 -7.65 1.23
C LEU A 26 -21.53 -6.94 1.17
N PHE A 27 -21.52 -5.62 0.94
CA PHE A 27 -20.28 -4.85 1.00
C PHE A 27 -19.68 -4.89 2.41
N ILE A 28 -20.48 -4.59 3.43
CA ILE A 28 -20.04 -4.55 4.84
C ILE A 28 -19.52 -5.93 5.27
N ASP A 29 -20.21 -6.99 4.88
CA ASP A 29 -19.78 -8.37 5.12
C ASP A 29 -18.42 -8.68 4.50
N ASN A 30 -17.99 -7.98 3.45
CA ASN A 30 -16.65 -8.18 2.88
C ASN A 30 -15.56 -7.34 3.58
N ILE A 31 -15.91 -6.41 4.48
CA ILE A 31 -14.99 -5.60 5.29
C ILE A 31 -14.69 -6.33 6.62
N LYS A 32 -13.95 -7.45 6.54
CA LYS A 32 -13.69 -8.31 7.73
C LYS A 32 -12.32 -8.11 8.37
N SER A 33 -11.35 -7.63 7.61
CA SER A 33 -9.96 -7.49 8.06
C SER A 33 -9.85 -6.40 9.12
N ASP A 34 -8.74 -6.38 9.85
CA ASP A 34 -8.49 -5.36 10.86
C ASP A 34 -8.21 -4.00 10.22
N ILE A 35 -7.59 -4.02 9.04
CA ILE A 35 -7.36 -2.87 8.17
C ILE A 35 -7.85 -3.24 6.76
N ASN A 36 -8.79 -2.48 6.19
CA ASN A 36 -9.34 -2.72 4.86
C ASN A 36 -9.07 -1.51 3.96
N VAL A 37 -8.29 -1.70 2.90
CA VAL A 37 -7.88 -0.66 1.96
C VAL A 37 -8.79 -0.66 0.74
N ILE A 38 -9.65 0.34 0.63
CA ILE A 38 -10.63 0.48 -0.44
C ILE A 38 -10.12 1.51 -1.46
N LEU A 39 -9.95 1.06 -2.71
CA LEU A 39 -9.38 1.83 -3.81
C LEU A 39 -10.44 2.19 -4.84
N GLU A 40 -10.15 3.24 -5.63
CA GLU A 40 -11.08 3.82 -6.60
C GLU A 40 -12.44 4.14 -5.99
N THR A 41 -12.44 4.77 -4.82
CA THR A 41 -13.68 5.07 -4.10
C THR A 41 -14.53 6.11 -4.81
N TRP A 42 -13.90 6.96 -5.64
CA TRP A 42 -14.52 8.09 -6.33
C TRP A 42 -15.30 9.01 -5.36
N LYS A 43 -14.89 8.98 -4.09
CA LYS A 43 -15.51 9.70 -2.99
C LYS A 43 -15.29 11.20 -3.15
N ARG A 44 -16.28 11.99 -2.71
CA ARG A 44 -16.17 13.44 -2.54
C ARG A 44 -15.61 13.75 -1.16
N GLU A 45 -14.87 14.84 -1.03
CA GLU A 45 -14.19 15.21 0.22
C GLU A 45 -15.15 15.20 1.43
N ASN A 46 -16.35 15.78 1.26
CA ASN A 46 -17.36 15.88 2.31
C ASN A 46 -18.40 14.76 2.32
N ALA A 47 -18.27 13.73 1.48
CA ALA A 47 -19.20 12.59 1.54
C ALA A 47 -18.95 11.79 2.82
N GLU A 48 -20.01 11.40 3.52
CA GLU A 48 -19.92 10.48 4.65
C GLU A 48 -19.92 9.03 4.14
N THR A 49 -19.04 8.22 4.70
CA THR A 49 -18.86 6.81 4.29
C THR A 49 -18.48 5.97 5.50
N GLN A 50 -19.14 6.23 6.64
CA GLN A 50 -18.85 5.55 7.90
C GLN A 50 -19.41 4.12 7.87
N ILE A 51 -18.64 3.20 8.45
CA ILE A 51 -19.07 1.82 8.70
C ILE A 51 -18.94 1.60 10.20
N GLU A 52 -19.96 0.99 10.80
CA GLU A 52 -19.96 0.71 12.24
C GLU A 52 -18.72 -0.10 12.64
N ASN A 53 -18.18 0.14 13.83
CA ASN A 53 -16.97 -0.50 14.36
C ASN A 53 -15.65 -0.20 13.64
N PHE A 54 -15.67 0.63 12.60
CA PHE A 54 -14.47 1.10 11.92
C PHE A 54 -14.23 2.61 12.13
N VAL A 55 -12.97 3.01 12.04
CA VAL A 55 -12.52 4.38 11.83
C VAL A 55 -12.05 4.48 10.38
N SER A 56 -12.54 5.48 9.65
CA SER A 56 -12.16 5.70 8.25
C SER A 56 -11.09 6.78 8.12
N ILE A 57 -10.00 6.48 7.40
CA ILE A 57 -9.05 7.48 6.89
C ILE A 57 -9.23 7.56 5.38
N SER A 58 -9.38 8.75 4.80
CA SER A 58 -9.58 8.87 3.36
C SER A 58 -8.73 9.95 2.71
N LYS A 59 -8.40 9.73 1.44
CA LYS A 59 -7.78 10.72 0.56
C LYS A 59 -8.57 10.75 -0.74
N CYS A 60 -9.23 11.87 -1.00
CA CYS A 60 -10.03 12.06 -2.20
C CYS A 60 -9.15 12.67 -3.29
N ARG A 61 -9.26 12.17 -4.52
CA ARG A 61 -8.60 12.81 -5.67
C ARG A 61 -9.42 14.02 -6.12
N LYS A 62 -8.73 15.11 -6.46
CA LYS A 62 -9.37 16.29 -7.05
C LYS A 62 -10.07 15.92 -8.35
N LYS A 63 -11.34 16.31 -8.49
CA LYS A 63 -12.11 16.09 -9.72
C LYS A 63 -11.51 16.90 -10.87
N HIS A 64 -11.26 16.23 -11.99
CA HIS A 64 -10.85 16.92 -13.22
C HIS A 64 -11.99 17.80 -13.74
N LYS A 65 -11.69 19.03 -14.18
CA LYS A 65 -12.69 20.05 -14.59
C LYS A 65 -13.63 19.55 -15.69
N LYS A 66 -13.13 18.74 -16.63
CA LYS A 66 -13.93 18.19 -17.75
C LYS A 66 -14.65 16.89 -17.41
N SER A 67 -14.40 16.30 -16.24
CA SER A 67 -15.01 15.02 -15.89
C SER A 67 -16.42 15.22 -15.35
N LYS A 68 -17.37 14.36 -15.75
CA LYS A 68 -18.70 14.31 -15.14
C LYS A 68 -18.66 13.73 -13.72
N ARG A 69 -17.75 12.78 -13.46
CA ARG A 69 -17.64 12.01 -12.21
C ARG A 69 -16.31 12.22 -11.51
N HIS A 70 -16.25 11.90 -10.21
CA HIS A 70 -14.99 11.75 -9.50
C HIS A 70 -14.28 10.46 -9.95
N SER A 71 -12.98 10.35 -9.69
CA SER A 71 -12.14 9.21 -10.07
C SER A 71 -11.05 9.00 -9.02
N GLY A 72 -10.45 7.79 -8.96
CA GLY A 72 -9.43 7.44 -7.97
C GLY A 72 -9.94 7.54 -6.52
N GLY A 73 -9.04 7.87 -5.60
CA GLY A 73 -9.34 8.02 -4.17
C GLY A 73 -9.22 6.71 -3.39
N ILE A 74 -8.82 6.85 -2.12
CA ILE A 74 -8.54 5.76 -1.19
C ILE A 74 -9.30 6.00 0.11
N ILE A 75 -9.90 4.95 0.66
CA ILE A 75 -10.42 4.91 2.03
C ILE A 75 -9.79 3.71 2.72
N ILE A 76 -9.32 3.88 3.94
CA ILE A 76 -8.88 2.78 4.81
C ILE A 76 -9.87 2.70 5.97
N TYR A 77 -10.52 1.55 6.12
CA TYR A 77 -11.33 1.21 7.28
C TYR A 77 -10.51 0.41 8.27
N ILE A 78 -10.33 0.96 9.48
CA ILE A 78 -9.54 0.36 10.55
C ILE A 78 -10.49 0.00 11.71
N LYS A 79 -10.46 -1.23 12.22
CA LYS A 79 -11.27 -1.58 13.40
C LYS A 79 -10.94 -0.66 14.57
N LYS A 80 -11.98 -0.15 15.25
CA LYS A 80 -11.82 0.77 16.40
C LYS A 80 -10.90 0.21 17.49
N GLU A 81 -10.93 -1.11 17.70
CA GLU A 81 -10.12 -1.80 18.72
C GLU A 81 -8.60 -1.66 18.53
N ILE A 82 -8.13 -1.58 17.28
CA ILE A 82 -6.70 -1.44 16.96
C ILE A 82 -6.29 -0.02 16.61
N PHE A 83 -7.25 0.90 16.43
CA PHE A 83 -6.98 2.25 15.93
C PHE A 83 -6.00 3.04 16.81
N LYS A 84 -6.01 2.82 18.13
CA LYS A 84 -5.05 3.43 19.08
C LYS A 84 -3.59 3.08 18.80
N GLY A 85 -3.32 1.97 18.12
CA GLY A 85 -1.98 1.57 17.66
C GLY A 85 -1.59 2.13 16.30
N ILE A 86 -2.46 2.91 15.65
CA ILE A 86 -2.25 3.39 14.28
C ILE A 86 -2.09 4.90 14.26
N THR A 87 -1.00 5.36 13.64
CA THR A 87 -0.79 6.77 13.29
C THR A 87 -1.03 6.99 11.80
N ASN A 88 -1.92 7.93 11.47
CA ASN A 88 -2.16 8.36 10.11
C ASN A 88 -1.02 9.27 9.61
N LEU A 89 -0.29 8.81 8.60
CA LEU A 89 0.80 9.55 7.94
C LEU A 89 0.40 10.03 6.55
N SER A 90 -0.89 10.24 6.27
CA SER A 90 -1.38 10.69 4.96
C SER A 90 -0.77 12.00 4.46
N LYS A 91 -0.33 12.88 5.38
CA LYS A 91 0.39 14.13 5.08
C LYS A 91 1.84 13.93 4.64
N ALA A 92 2.40 12.74 4.87
CA ALA A 92 3.79 12.44 4.51
C ALA A 92 3.96 12.14 3.01
N SER A 93 2.85 11.91 2.29
CA SER A 93 2.81 11.77 0.83
C SER A 93 1.97 12.89 0.23
N THR A 94 2.51 13.54 -0.79
CA THR A 94 1.78 14.56 -1.57
C THR A 94 0.80 13.92 -2.56
N SER A 95 1.01 12.66 -2.94
CA SER A 95 0.18 11.99 -3.94
C SER A 95 -1.21 11.64 -3.39
N PRO A 96 -2.30 11.97 -4.11
CA PRO A 96 -3.65 11.55 -3.73
C PRO A 96 -3.87 10.03 -3.86
N ASN A 97 -2.88 9.31 -4.38
CA ASN A 97 -2.92 7.89 -4.69
C ASN A 97 -2.27 7.01 -3.63
N ARG A 98 -1.87 7.60 -2.49
CA ARG A 98 -1.22 6.88 -1.40
C ARG A 98 -1.67 7.37 -0.04
N ILE A 99 -1.79 6.44 0.91
CA ILE A 99 -1.96 6.72 2.34
C ILE A 99 -0.98 5.84 3.10
N TRP A 100 -0.14 6.48 3.91
CA TRP A 100 0.77 5.79 4.83
C TRP A 100 0.15 5.70 6.22
N LEU A 101 0.28 4.54 6.84
CA LEU A 101 -0.03 4.29 8.24
C LEU A 101 1.23 3.80 8.94
N LYS A 102 1.46 4.27 10.16
CA LYS A 102 2.44 3.66 11.07
C LYS A 102 1.68 2.83 12.09
N LEU A 103 2.05 1.57 12.21
CA LEU A 103 1.59 0.64 13.22
C LEU A 103 2.64 0.60 14.34
N ASP A 104 2.22 0.96 15.55
CA ASP A 104 3.11 1.08 16.70
C ASP A 104 3.55 -0.28 17.22
N LYS A 105 4.87 -0.50 17.26
CA LYS A 105 5.45 -1.77 17.68
C LYS A 105 5.08 -2.18 19.11
N SER A 106 4.93 -1.22 20.01
CA SER A 106 4.62 -1.49 21.42
C SER A 106 3.16 -1.92 21.56
N PHE A 107 2.28 -1.32 20.76
CA PHE A 107 0.87 -1.69 20.71
C PHE A 107 0.64 -3.09 20.15
N PHE A 108 1.33 -3.43 19.05
CA PHE A 108 1.13 -4.70 18.35
C PHE A 108 2.10 -5.82 18.78
N GLY A 109 3.05 -5.52 19.69
CA GLY A 109 4.04 -6.50 20.15
C GLY A 109 5.06 -6.89 19.08
N TYR A 110 5.41 -5.96 18.20
CA TYR A 110 6.44 -6.15 17.17
C TYR A 110 7.82 -5.68 17.64
N GLU A 111 8.89 -6.14 17.00
CA GLU A 111 10.25 -5.66 17.29
C GLU A 111 10.49 -4.23 16.78
N LYS A 112 9.88 -3.90 15.63
CA LYS A 112 10.00 -2.62 14.92
C LYS A 112 8.62 -2.10 14.56
N ASP A 113 8.53 -0.78 14.38
CA ASP A 113 7.31 -0.17 13.84
C ASP A 113 7.09 -0.67 12.41
N LEU A 114 5.83 -0.84 12.00
CA LEU A 114 5.47 -1.24 10.64
C LEU A 114 4.83 -0.05 9.92
N PHE A 115 5.35 0.29 8.75
CA PHE A 115 4.82 1.34 7.88
C PHE A 115 4.08 0.70 6.72
N LEU A 116 2.74 0.77 6.76
CA LEU A 116 1.85 0.25 5.73
C LEU A 116 1.49 1.36 4.74
N CYS A 117 1.78 1.16 3.46
CA CYS A 117 1.34 2.04 2.38
C CYS A 117 0.16 1.41 1.63
N ALA A 118 -1.00 2.06 1.68
CA ALA A 118 -2.10 1.81 0.76
C ALA A 118 -1.82 2.56 -0.55
N VAL A 119 -1.70 1.83 -1.67
CA VAL A 119 -1.25 2.35 -2.96
C VAL A 119 -2.32 2.11 -4.04
N TYR A 120 -2.57 3.13 -4.86
CA TYR A 120 -3.26 2.98 -6.14
C TYR A 120 -2.44 3.61 -7.26
N ILE A 121 -1.64 2.83 -7.97
CA ILE A 121 -0.93 3.35 -9.15
C ILE A 121 -1.92 3.35 -10.31
N PRO A 122 -2.18 4.49 -10.97
CA PRO A 122 -3.05 4.53 -12.14
C PRO A 122 -2.51 3.66 -13.29
N PRO A 123 -3.35 3.23 -14.25
CA PRO A 123 -2.86 2.51 -15.43
C PRO A 123 -1.93 3.40 -16.27
N TYR A 124 -1.03 2.78 -17.05
CA TYR A 124 0.03 3.47 -17.78
C TYR A 124 -0.45 4.57 -18.74
N ASN A 125 -1.66 4.42 -19.29
CA ASN A 125 -2.27 5.37 -20.21
C ASN A 125 -3.14 6.43 -19.50
N SER A 126 -3.11 6.46 -18.17
CA SER A 126 -3.84 7.44 -17.38
C SER A 126 -3.15 8.79 -17.47
N THR A 127 -3.93 9.85 -17.66
CA THR A 127 -3.47 11.25 -17.52
C THR A 127 -3.09 11.64 -16.08
N HIS A 128 -3.04 10.66 -15.18
CA HIS A 128 -2.67 10.79 -13.77
C HIS A 128 -1.50 9.89 -13.40
N LEU A 129 -0.91 9.20 -14.39
CA LEU A 129 0.37 8.53 -14.20
C LEU A 129 1.44 9.63 -14.30
N ASP A 130 1.80 10.19 -13.15
CA ASP A 130 2.95 11.09 -13.01
C ASP A 130 4.19 10.25 -12.60
N ASP A 131 5.20 10.87 -11.98
CA ASP A 131 6.36 10.20 -11.34
C ASP A 131 5.96 9.37 -10.09
N ASP A 132 4.80 8.71 -10.11
CA ASP A 132 4.19 8.04 -8.95
C ASP A 132 5.07 6.89 -8.43
N PHE A 133 5.81 6.20 -9.31
CA PHE A 133 6.80 5.18 -8.94
C PHE A 133 8.00 5.79 -8.22
N GLN A 134 8.66 6.79 -8.83
CA GLN A 134 9.82 7.46 -8.22
C GLN A 134 9.47 8.10 -6.87
N ASN A 135 8.30 8.73 -6.78
CA ASN A 135 7.81 9.30 -5.53
C ASN A 135 7.51 8.24 -4.48
N LEU A 136 6.95 7.08 -4.87
CA LEU A 136 6.74 5.96 -3.97
C LEU A 136 8.09 5.40 -3.46
N GLU A 137 9.09 5.24 -4.33
CA GLU A 137 10.43 4.79 -3.95
C GLU A 137 11.08 5.74 -2.92
N ASN A 138 11.02 7.05 -3.17
CA ASN A 138 11.53 8.06 -2.24
C ASN A 138 10.83 7.99 -0.87
N GLU A 139 9.51 7.77 -0.87
CA GLU A 139 8.73 7.57 0.35
C GLU A 139 9.12 6.27 1.07
N ILE A 140 9.35 5.16 0.34
CA ILE A 140 9.81 3.88 0.89
C ILE A 140 11.17 4.06 1.58
N VAL A 141 12.15 4.67 0.91
CA VAL A 141 13.48 4.92 1.47
C VAL A 141 13.38 5.72 2.77
N LYS A 142 12.54 6.76 2.78
CA LYS A 142 12.29 7.61 3.97
C LYS A 142 11.72 6.84 5.17
N PHE A 143 10.89 5.82 4.95
CA PHE A 143 10.27 5.05 6.02
C PHE A 143 11.05 3.79 6.40
N ALA A 144 11.78 3.18 5.46
CA ALA A 144 12.55 1.96 5.68
C ALA A 144 13.64 2.14 6.74
N VAL A 145 14.17 3.35 6.89
CA VAL A 145 15.13 3.68 7.96
C VAL A 145 14.50 3.73 9.36
N LYS A 146 13.17 3.75 9.47
CA LYS A 146 12.42 3.90 10.75
C LYS A 146 11.75 2.62 11.21
N GLY A 147 11.53 1.66 10.32
CA GLY A 147 10.80 0.44 10.61
C GLY A 147 10.63 -0.42 9.36
N GLU A 148 9.81 -1.45 9.47
CA GLU A 148 9.50 -2.34 8.36
C GLU A 148 8.48 -1.71 7.41
N ILE A 149 8.51 -2.11 6.14
CA ILE A 149 7.62 -1.59 5.11
C ILE A 149 6.68 -2.70 4.64
N ALA A 150 5.39 -2.38 4.57
CA ALA A 150 4.41 -3.17 3.84
C ALA A 150 3.72 -2.28 2.80
N LEU A 151 3.55 -2.78 1.59
CA LEU A 151 2.80 -2.11 0.54
C LEU A 151 1.59 -2.96 0.19
N ILE A 152 0.43 -2.34 0.01
CA ILE A 152 -0.79 -3.03 -0.37
C ILE A 152 -1.62 -2.16 -1.32
N GLY A 153 -2.22 -2.79 -2.31
CA GLY A 153 -3.21 -2.15 -3.17
C GLY A 153 -3.11 -2.57 -4.61
N ASP A 154 -3.49 -1.66 -5.50
CA ASP A 154 -3.56 -1.90 -6.94
C ASP A 154 -2.47 -1.08 -7.63
N PHE A 155 -1.43 -1.78 -8.06
CA PHE A 155 -0.27 -1.20 -8.73
C PHE A 155 -0.48 -1.06 -10.23
N ASN A 156 -1.61 -1.54 -10.78
CA ASN A 156 -1.87 -1.64 -12.22
C ASN A 156 -0.68 -2.22 -13.03
N ALA A 157 0.15 -3.05 -12.40
CA ALA A 157 1.25 -3.75 -13.03
C ALA A 157 0.67 -4.86 -13.91
N ARG A 158 0.46 -4.57 -15.20
CA ARG A 158 0.07 -5.58 -16.18
C ARG A 158 1.29 -6.46 -16.45
N GLY A 159 1.15 -7.78 -16.40
CA GLY A 159 2.25 -8.73 -16.68
C GLY A 159 2.73 -8.75 -18.13
N ASP A 160 2.38 -7.75 -18.93
CA ASP A 160 2.66 -7.66 -20.35
C ASP A 160 3.96 -6.84 -20.61
N TRP A 161 4.57 -6.28 -19.56
CA TRP A 161 5.83 -5.51 -19.60
C TRP A 161 7.09 -6.38 -19.70
N VAL A 162 7.09 -7.32 -20.64
CA VAL A 162 8.35 -7.79 -21.25
C VAL A 162 8.31 -7.38 -22.71
N GLU A 163 8.23 -6.08 -22.97
CA GLU A 163 8.73 -5.56 -24.24
C GLU A 163 10.25 -5.46 -24.14
N PRO A 164 11.02 -6.00 -25.12
CA PRO A 164 12.48 -6.04 -25.08
C PRO A 164 13.15 -4.68 -24.81
N GLU A 165 12.51 -3.58 -25.22
CA GLU A 165 12.97 -2.21 -25.00
C GLU A 165 12.92 -1.69 -23.55
N ASN A 166 12.18 -2.31 -22.62
CA ASN A 166 12.16 -1.90 -21.20
C ASN A 166 13.17 -2.63 -20.31
N LYS A 167 14.12 -3.37 -20.92
CA LYS A 167 15.31 -3.85 -20.21
C LYS A 167 16.08 -2.72 -19.54
N THR A 168 15.99 -1.50 -20.08
CA THR A 168 16.64 -0.31 -19.53
C THR A 168 16.19 0.03 -18.12
N HIS A 169 14.91 -0.08 -17.75
CA HIS A 169 14.47 0.22 -16.38
C HIS A 169 14.86 -0.85 -15.35
N ILE A 170 14.89 -2.12 -15.76
CA ILE A 170 15.40 -3.20 -14.90
C ILE A 170 16.91 -3.07 -14.75
N GLU A 171 17.63 -2.79 -15.84
CA GLU A 171 19.06 -2.50 -15.81
C GLU A 171 19.36 -1.22 -15.03
N GLU A 172 18.52 -0.18 -15.07
CA GLU A 172 18.66 1.04 -14.27
C GLU A 172 18.44 0.77 -12.78
N ILE A 173 17.47 -0.06 -12.42
CA ILE A 173 17.26 -0.50 -11.03
C ILE A 173 18.44 -1.38 -10.58
N GLU A 174 18.91 -2.31 -11.42
CA GLU A 174 20.07 -3.15 -11.12
C GLU A 174 21.37 -2.34 -11.01
N ASN A 175 21.55 -1.33 -11.87
CA ASN A 175 22.67 -0.40 -11.84
C ASN A 175 22.60 0.50 -10.60
N PHE A 176 21.43 1.04 -10.25
CA PHE A 176 21.22 1.80 -9.02
C PHE A 176 21.53 0.95 -7.77
N LEU A 177 21.11 -0.33 -7.78
CA LEU A 177 21.46 -1.28 -6.73
C LEU A 177 22.97 -1.59 -6.69
N SER A 178 23.64 -1.61 -7.85
CA SER A 178 25.09 -1.79 -7.95
C SER A 178 25.86 -0.56 -7.45
N ASP A 179 25.39 0.65 -7.74
CA ASP A 179 25.97 1.91 -7.31
C ASP A 179 25.81 2.10 -5.80
N LEU A 180 24.67 1.67 -5.24
CA LEU A 180 24.45 1.57 -3.80
C LEU A 180 25.40 0.57 -3.12
N ASN A 181 25.85 -0.48 -3.82
CA ASN A 181 26.86 -1.40 -3.29
C ASN A 181 28.25 -0.78 -3.33
N ASN A 182 28.62 -0.16 -4.46
CA ASN A 182 29.93 0.51 -4.63
C ASN A 182 30.11 1.72 -3.69
N TYR A 183 29.02 2.41 -3.32
CA TYR A 183 29.05 3.50 -2.35
C TYR A 183 29.39 3.02 -0.93
N LYS A 184 29.05 1.77 -0.57
CA LYS A 184 29.34 1.18 0.74
C LYS A 184 30.81 0.78 0.91
N ASP A 185 31.43 0.30 -0.16
CA ASP A 185 32.80 -0.19 -0.10
C ASP A 185 33.82 0.96 0.05
N ASN A 186 33.46 2.18 -0.36
CA ASN A 186 34.35 3.34 -0.33
C ASN A 186 34.14 4.30 0.85
N ASN A 187 33.05 4.18 1.62
CA ASN A 187 32.74 5.06 2.75
C ASN A 187 32.33 4.27 4.00
N ILE A 188 33.31 3.72 4.71
CA ILE A 188 33.12 3.14 6.05
C ILE A 188 33.02 4.28 7.07
N THR A 189 31.83 4.87 7.26
CA THR A 189 31.37 5.45 8.54
C THR A 189 29.85 5.56 8.56
N ASP A 190 29.25 4.97 9.59
CA ASP A 190 27.87 5.07 10.10
C ASP A 190 26.69 4.40 9.35
N LYS A 191 26.45 3.16 9.83
CA LYS A 191 25.25 2.30 9.81
C LYS A 191 24.57 2.02 8.45
N PRO A 192 24.77 0.80 7.89
CA PRO A 192 24.29 0.43 6.57
C PRO A 192 22.79 0.11 6.55
N ILE A 193 22.10 0.60 5.52
CA ILE A 193 20.88 -0.03 5.01
C ILE A 193 21.32 -1.37 4.39
N THR A 194 21.05 -2.50 5.04
CA THR A 194 21.47 -3.81 4.54
C THR A 194 20.68 -4.18 3.28
N ILE A 195 21.37 -4.62 2.22
CA ILE A 195 20.76 -5.07 0.94
C ILE A 195 19.76 -6.21 1.18
N THR A 196 19.89 -6.93 2.28
CA THR A 196 18.93 -7.92 2.77
C THR A 196 17.55 -7.29 3.03
N ASP A 197 17.48 -6.05 3.51
CA ASP A 197 16.22 -5.35 3.80
C ASP A 197 15.50 -4.90 2.52
N VAL A 198 16.25 -4.41 1.52
CA VAL A 198 15.70 -4.03 0.20
C VAL A 198 15.31 -5.27 -0.61
N LYS A 199 16.12 -6.35 -0.57
CA LYS A 199 15.75 -7.64 -1.15
C LYS A 199 14.54 -8.26 -0.44
N ARG A 200 14.31 -7.99 0.85
CA ARG A 200 13.09 -8.40 1.58
C ARG A 200 11.86 -7.60 1.12
N VAL A 201 12.01 -6.30 0.85
CA VAL A 201 10.98 -5.44 0.25
C VAL A 201 10.64 -5.87 -1.18
N ILE A 202 11.62 -6.29 -1.99
CA ILE A 202 11.38 -6.79 -3.36
C ILE A 202 10.85 -8.24 -3.35
N LYS A 203 11.27 -9.08 -2.40
CA LYS A 203 10.73 -10.43 -2.23
C LYS A 203 9.31 -10.42 -1.64
N SER A 204 8.96 -9.40 -0.84
CA SER A 204 7.56 -9.14 -0.44
C SER A 204 6.73 -8.55 -1.58
N LEU A 205 7.32 -7.78 -2.51
CA LEU A 205 6.69 -7.43 -3.79
C LEU A 205 6.51 -8.63 -4.74
N LYS A 206 7.25 -9.74 -4.53
CA LYS A 206 7.00 -11.04 -5.18
C LYS A 206 5.90 -11.87 -4.49
N VAL A 207 5.28 -11.39 -3.42
CA VAL A 207 4.10 -12.02 -2.83
C VAL A 207 2.88 -11.66 -3.71
N GLU A 208 2.53 -12.62 -4.57
CA GLU A 208 1.27 -12.79 -5.31
C GLU A 208 0.92 -11.80 -6.44
N MET A 209 1.80 -11.69 -7.46
CA MET A 209 1.33 -11.39 -8.83
C MET A 209 0.76 -12.64 -9.54
N MET A 210 -0.09 -13.43 -8.86
CA MET A 210 -0.67 -14.65 -9.42
C MET A 210 -2.18 -14.52 -9.64
N TYR A 211 -2.55 -14.28 -10.90
CA TYR A 211 -3.81 -14.64 -11.56
C TYR A 211 -5.15 -14.25 -10.88
N LEU A 212 -5.84 -13.26 -11.45
CA LEU A 212 -7.31 -13.18 -11.42
C LEU A 212 -7.91 -12.82 -12.80
N LYS A 213 -7.77 -13.74 -13.76
CA LYS A 213 -8.77 -13.89 -14.84
C LYS A 213 -9.77 -14.93 -14.38
N LYS A 214 -10.97 -14.50 -13.93
CA LYS A 214 -12.31 -15.00 -14.35
C LYS A 214 -13.47 -14.48 -13.50
N TYR A 215 -13.25 -13.88 -12.33
CA TYR A 215 -14.36 -13.35 -11.54
C TYR A 215 -14.05 -12.01 -10.87
N SER A 216 -14.64 -10.94 -11.41
CA SER A 216 -15.06 -9.72 -10.69
C SER A 216 -16.11 -10.01 -9.60
N LYS A 217 -15.99 -11.18 -8.95
CA LYS A 217 -16.80 -11.74 -7.87
C LYS A 217 -15.92 -12.74 -7.10
N GLN A 218 -15.03 -12.26 -6.25
CA GLN A 218 -14.70 -12.84 -4.93
C GLN A 218 -13.40 -12.23 -4.41
N SER A 219 -13.50 -11.78 -3.15
CA SER A 219 -12.46 -11.19 -2.31
C SER A 219 -11.13 -11.94 -2.36
N SER A 220 -10.03 -11.19 -2.52
CA SER A 220 -8.66 -11.68 -2.34
C SER A 220 -8.22 -11.50 -0.88
N TYR A 221 -8.06 -12.61 -0.16
CA TYR A 221 -7.46 -12.68 1.18
C TYR A 221 -5.96 -12.90 1.05
N VAL A 222 -5.15 -12.13 1.78
CA VAL A 222 -3.70 -12.34 1.91
C VAL A 222 -3.38 -12.56 3.39
N ASN A 223 -2.86 -13.74 3.73
CA ASN A 223 -2.28 -14.04 5.05
C ASN A 223 -0.77 -13.74 5.00
N MET A 224 -0.28 -12.85 5.86
CA MET A 224 1.15 -12.55 5.96
C MET A 224 1.84 -13.62 6.82
N VAL A 225 2.41 -14.64 6.16
CA VAL A 225 3.23 -15.66 6.83
C VAL A 225 4.66 -15.16 7.06
N ASN A 226 5.12 -15.35 8.30
CA ASN A 226 6.49 -15.25 8.76
C ASN A 226 7.52 -15.76 7.74
N THR A 227 8.51 -14.92 7.43
CA THR A 227 9.81 -15.42 6.93
C THR A 227 10.88 -15.09 7.96
N MET A 228 10.94 -15.88 9.02
CA MET A 228 12.15 -16.11 9.81
C MET A 228 12.64 -17.53 9.50
N LEU A 229 13.65 -17.62 8.64
CA LEU A 229 14.85 -18.46 8.76
C LEU A 229 15.96 -17.76 7.95
#